data_AF-A0A484XR91-F1
#
_entry.id   AF-A0A484XR91-F1
#
_cell.length_a   1.000
_cell.length_b   1.000
_cell.length_c   1.000
_cell.angle_alpha   90.00
_cell.angle_beta   90.00
_cell.angle_gamma   90.00
#
_symmetry.space_group_name_H-M   'P 1'
#
loop_
_entity.id
_entity.type
_entity.pdbx_description
1 polymer ?
#
loop_
_entity_poly.entity_id
_entity_poly.type
_entity_poly.pdbx_seq_one_letter_code
_entity_poly.pdbx_strand_id
1 'polypeptide(L)'
;MISLLKALWKPLTVGGLILLALWGFSHIRYQAGYQAADLAWQLKDRKRQKEDAEALAARQAYERAEEKRRQDEATNAAKKADEQLAAARADAAVAKSAGDGLRATITDLKRQLATSKTGELSAIAAASAARANTAILLANVLESADKRAGELAEYADRARIKGLQCENTYKGVTNTQ
;
A
#
# COMPACT_ATOMS: atom_id res chain seq x y z
N MET A 1 25.70 -92.75 31.03
CA MET A 1 25.14 -91.43 30.62
C MET A 1 25.15 -90.38 31.74
N ILE A 2 24.77 -90.69 32.99
CA ILE A 2 24.66 -89.70 34.09
C ILE A 2 26.02 -89.10 34.54
N SER A 3 27.13 -89.85 34.51
CA SER A 3 28.46 -89.32 34.90
C SER A 3 29.07 -88.33 33.91
N LEU A 4 28.80 -88.47 32.61
CA LEU A 4 29.26 -87.50 31.60
C LEU A 4 28.52 -86.17 31.76
N LEU A 5 27.22 -86.22 32.07
CA LEU A 5 26.41 -85.02 32.35
C LEU A 5 26.94 -84.22 33.55
N LYS A 6 27.39 -84.89 34.62
CA LYS A 6 27.96 -84.24 35.82
C LYS A 6 29.34 -83.63 35.56
N ALA A 7 30.15 -84.22 34.69
CA ALA A 7 31.48 -83.72 34.34
C ALA A 7 31.43 -82.47 33.44
N LEU A 8 30.45 -82.42 32.52
CA LEU A 8 30.29 -81.32 31.56
C LEU A 8 29.54 -80.10 32.13
N TRP A 9 28.82 -80.23 33.24
CA TRP A 9 28.03 -79.13 33.79
C TRP A 9 28.89 -77.96 34.30
N LYS A 10 30.04 -78.23 34.93
CA LYS A 10 30.96 -77.19 35.41
C LYS A 10 31.49 -76.29 34.28
N PRO A 11 32.10 -76.79 33.18
CA PRO A 11 32.56 -75.93 32.10
C PRO A 11 31.43 -75.20 31.37
N LEU A 12 30.23 -75.79 31.29
CA LEU A 12 29.06 -75.13 30.72
C LEU A 12 28.59 -73.93 31.55
N THR A 13 28.57 -74.05 32.88
CA THR A 13 28.21 -72.91 33.75
C THR A 13 29.23 -71.78 33.66
N VAL A 14 30.53 -72.10 33.63
CA VAL A 14 31.60 -71.11 33.48
C VAL A 14 31.52 -70.42 32.12
N GLY A 15 31.33 -71.18 31.04
CA GLY A 15 31.16 -70.62 29.69
C GLY A 15 29.93 -69.69 29.61
N GLY A 16 28.80 -70.09 30.21
CA GLY A 16 27.60 -69.26 30.28
C GLY A 16 27.82 -67.95 31.04
N LEU A 17 28.53 -67.98 32.17
CA LEU A 17 28.86 -66.77 32.94
C LEU A 17 29.77 -65.83 32.17
N ILE A 18 30.77 -66.35 31.44
CA ILE A 18 31.65 -65.54 30.59
C ILE A 18 30.87 -64.86 29.48
N LEU A 19 29.97 -65.59 28.80
CA LEU A 19 29.12 -65.02 27.74
C LEU A 19 28.19 -63.93 28.28
N LEU A 20 27.58 -64.14 29.45
CA LEU A 20 26.74 -63.13 30.10
C LEU A 20 27.54 -61.89 30.52
N ALA A 21 28.76 -62.06 31.04
CA ALA A 21 29.62 -60.95 31.42
C ALA A 21 30.05 -60.13 30.18
N LEU A 22 30.44 -60.80 29.09
CA LEU A 22 30.78 -60.13 27.84
C LEU A 22 29.58 -59.41 27.22
N TRP A 23 28.41 -60.04 27.23
CA TRP A 23 27.18 -59.44 26.73
C TRP A 23 26.77 -58.21 27.56
N GLY A 24 26.75 -58.35 28.89
CA GLY A 24 26.44 -57.24 29.80
C GLY A 24 27.42 -56.07 29.67
N PHE A 25 28.73 -56.35 29.62
CA PHE A 25 29.75 -55.32 29.45
C PHE A 25 29.63 -54.59 28.11
N SER A 26 29.46 -55.35 27.01
CA SER A 26 29.25 -54.80 25.67
C SER A 26 27.99 -53.93 25.62
N HIS A 27 26.88 -54.42 26.17
CA HIS A 27 25.61 -53.72 26.20
C HIS A 27 25.68 -52.42 27.00
N ILE A 28 26.28 -52.43 28.19
CA ILE A 28 26.48 -51.21 29.01
C ILE A 28 27.32 -50.19 28.26
N ARG A 29 28.39 -50.64 27.58
CA ARG A 29 29.29 -49.74 26.83
C ARG A 29 28.61 -49.15 25.60
N TYR A 30 27.86 -49.96 24.87
CA TYR A 30 27.07 -49.52 23.73
C TYR A 30 26.00 -48.51 24.15
N GLN A 31 25.20 -48.81 25.18
CA GLN A 31 24.15 -47.92 25.66
C GLN A 31 24.71 -46.57 26.13
N ALA A 32 25.79 -46.57 26.90
CA ALA A 32 26.42 -45.33 27.35
C ALA A 32 26.96 -44.49 26.18
N GLY A 33 27.55 -45.13 25.16
CA GLY A 33 28.00 -44.45 23.95
C GLY A 33 26.85 -43.89 23.13
N TYR A 34 25.79 -44.68 22.94
CA TYR A 34 24.59 -44.28 22.22
C TYR A 34 23.90 -43.09 22.90
N GLN A 35 23.70 -43.14 24.22
CA GLN A 35 23.10 -42.05 24.98
C GLN A 35 23.94 -40.77 24.88
N ALA A 36 25.27 -40.86 25.00
CA ALA A 36 26.14 -39.69 24.85
C ALA A 36 26.04 -39.07 23.44
N ALA A 37 26.01 -39.90 22.40
CA ALA A 37 25.86 -39.45 21.02
C ALA A 37 24.46 -38.84 20.76
N ASP A 38 23.41 -39.46 21.29
CA ASP A 38 22.03 -38.98 21.19
C ASP A 38 21.85 -37.63 21.89
N LEU A 39 22.34 -37.47 23.12
CA LEU A 39 22.31 -36.18 23.81
C LEU A 39 23.08 -35.10 23.06
N ALA A 40 24.28 -35.43 22.56
CA ALA A 40 25.09 -34.49 21.79
C ALA A 40 24.37 -34.06 20.49
N TRP A 41 23.71 -34.99 19.81
CA TRP A 41 22.93 -34.72 18.63
C TRP A 41 21.70 -33.86 18.93
N GLN A 42 20.94 -34.20 19.97
CA GLN A 42 19.78 -33.41 20.40
C GLN A 42 20.16 -31.98 20.81
N LEU A 43 21.29 -31.79 21.51
CA LEU A 43 21.79 -30.46 21.86
C LEU A 43 22.14 -29.64 20.62
N LYS A 44 22.85 -30.26 19.66
CA LYS A 44 23.17 -29.61 18.39
C LYS A 44 21.91 -29.24 17.62
N ASP A 45 20.93 -30.13 17.59
CA ASP A 45 19.67 -29.89 16.89
C ASP A 45 18.87 -28.77 17.53
N ARG A 46 18.69 -28.81 18.86
CA ARG A 46 18.04 -27.74 19.63
C ARG A 46 18.72 -26.39 19.43
N LYS A 47 20.05 -26.36 19.35
CA LYS A 47 20.80 -25.13 19.06
C LYS A 47 20.46 -24.59 17.67
N ARG A 48 20.46 -25.45 16.63
CA ARG A 48 20.06 -25.04 15.28
C ARG A 48 18.62 -24.56 15.21
N GLN A 49 17.68 -25.30 15.80
CA GLN A 49 16.27 -24.91 15.85
C GLN A 49 16.08 -23.54 16.50
N LYS A 50 16.84 -23.26 17.56
CA LYS A 50 16.83 -21.95 18.21
C LYS A 50 17.40 -20.85 17.30
N GLU A 51 18.56 -21.08 16.68
CA GLU A 51 19.18 -20.13 15.74
C GLU A 51 18.28 -19.86 14.53
N ASP A 52 17.65 -20.90 13.97
CA ASP A 52 16.71 -20.79 12.86
C ASP A 52 15.43 -20.04 13.27
N ALA A 53 14.90 -20.29 14.47
CA ALA A 53 13.75 -19.58 15.00
C ALA A 53 14.05 -18.09 15.25
N GLU A 54 15.23 -17.77 15.80
CA GLU A 54 15.69 -16.39 15.99
C GLU A 54 15.88 -15.68 14.64
N ALA A 55 16.51 -16.34 13.66
CA ALA A 55 16.69 -15.81 12.32
C ALA A 55 15.35 -15.57 11.61
N LEU A 56 14.40 -16.50 11.75
CA LEU A 56 13.05 -16.35 11.20
C LEU A 56 12.30 -15.19 11.87
N ALA A 57 12.36 -15.08 13.19
CA ALA A 57 11.72 -14.00 13.94
C ALA A 57 12.31 -12.63 13.54
N ALA A 58 13.63 -12.54 13.37
CA ALA A 58 14.30 -11.33 12.92
C ALA A 58 13.88 -10.93 11.50
N ARG A 59 13.83 -11.90 10.55
CA ARG A 59 13.34 -11.66 9.19
C ARG A 59 11.89 -11.20 9.19
N GLN A 60 11.01 -11.88 9.93
CA GLN A 60 9.60 -11.47 10.04
C GLN A 60 9.44 -10.08 10.64
N ALA A 61 10.23 -9.71 11.64
CA ALA A 61 10.19 -8.38 12.23
C ALA A 61 10.62 -7.31 11.22
N TYR A 62 11.68 -7.58 10.46
CA TYR A 62 12.14 -6.69 9.38
C TYR A 62 11.08 -6.52 8.29
N GLU A 63 10.54 -7.63 7.77
CA GLU A 63 9.50 -7.58 6.73
C GLU A 63 8.24 -6.84 7.21
N ARG A 64 7.79 -7.07 8.45
CA ARG A 64 6.64 -6.31 9.01
C ARG A 64 6.94 -4.82 9.17
N ALA A 65 8.17 -4.45 9.54
CA ALA A 65 8.55 -3.05 9.65
C ALA A 65 8.55 -2.37 8.28
N GLU A 66 9.04 -3.06 7.26
CA GLU A 66 9.05 -2.60 5.87
C GLU A 66 7.63 -2.50 5.30
N GLU A 67 6.78 -3.49 5.53
CA GLU A 67 5.37 -3.44 5.13
C GLU A 67 4.65 -2.28 5.80
N LYS A 68 4.87 -2.07 7.10
CA LYS A 68 4.30 -0.94 7.84
C LYS A 68 4.78 0.40 7.27
N ARG A 69 6.07 0.54 6.96
CA ARG A 69 6.61 1.75 6.31
C ARG A 69 5.87 2.06 5.00
N ARG A 70 5.68 1.05 4.14
CA ARG A 70 4.94 1.21 2.87
C ARG A 70 3.48 1.58 3.09
N GLN A 71 2.81 0.97 4.07
CA GLN A 71 1.43 1.30 4.43
C GLN A 71 1.30 2.74 4.96
N ASP A 72 2.25 3.19 5.78
CA ASP A 72 2.30 4.55 6.31
C ASP A 72 2.52 5.57 5.17
N GLU A 73 3.43 5.30 4.24
CA GLU A 73 3.65 6.12 3.05
C GLU A 73 2.40 6.19 2.16
N ALA A 74 1.75 5.06 1.87
CA ALA A 74 0.52 5.02 1.09
C ALA A 74 -0.62 5.79 1.78
N THR A 75 -0.77 5.62 3.09
CA THR A 75 -1.77 6.34 3.90
C THR A 75 -1.52 7.85 3.89
N ASN A 76 -0.26 8.26 4.03
CA ASN A 76 0.11 9.67 3.99
C ASN A 76 -0.09 10.28 2.60
N ALA A 77 0.21 9.53 1.53
CA ALA A 77 -0.06 9.96 0.17
C ALA A 77 -1.56 10.11 -0.10
N ALA A 78 -2.38 9.16 0.37
CA ALA A 78 -3.84 9.23 0.28
C ALA A 78 -4.39 10.46 1.04
N LYS A 79 -3.95 10.69 2.29
CA LYS A 79 -4.34 11.88 3.06
C LYS A 79 -4.00 13.19 2.35
N LYS A 80 -2.78 13.31 1.80
CA LYS A 80 -2.37 14.49 1.03
C LYS A 80 -3.20 14.68 -0.23
N ALA A 81 -3.56 13.59 -0.92
CA ALA A 81 -4.43 13.65 -2.09
C ALA A 81 -5.85 14.12 -1.70
N ASP A 82 -6.40 13.61 -0.60
CA ASP A 82 -7.71 14.03 -0.08
C ASP A 82 -7.72 15.51 0.33
N GLU A 83 -6.66 15.98 0.99
CA GLU A 83 -6.48 17.40 1.32
C GLU A 83 -6.43 18.28 0.06
N GLN A 84 -5.68 17.88 -0.97
CA GLN A 84 -5.62 18.61 -2.24
C GLN A 84 -6.96 18.59 -2.97
N LEU A 85 -7.68 17.47 -2.97
CA LEU A 85 -9.03 17.37 -3.54
C LEU A 85 -10.02 18.26 -2.79
N ALA A 86 -9.93 18.34 -1.46
CA ALA A 86 -10.76 19.23 -0.66
C ALA A 86 -10.49 20.70 -0.99
N ALA A 87 -9.21 21.09 -1.10
CA ALA A 87 -8.82 22.44 -1.50
C ALA A 87 -9.33 22.78 -2.91
N ALA A 88 -9.10 21.90 -3.90
CA ALA A 88 -9.57 22.09 -5.27
C ALA A 88 -11.11 22.20 -5.35
N ARG A 89 -11.84 21.43 -4.54
CA ARG A 89 -13.31 21.55 -4.43
C ARG A 89 -13.75 22.88 -3.81
N ALA A 90 -13.04 23.37 -2.80
CA ALA A 90 -13.31 24.67 -2.20
C ALA A 90 -13.08 25.80 -3.21
N ASP A 91 -11.95 25.77 -3.93
CA ASP A 91 -11.63 26.75 -4.98
C ASP A 91 -12.68 26.72 -6.11
N ALA A 92 -13.07 25.53 -6.56
CA ALA A 92 -14.14 25.37 -7.55
C ALA A 92 -15.49 25.93 -7.05
N ALA A 93 -15.82 25.77 -5.76
CA ALA A 93 -17.03 26.34 -5.17
C ALA A 93 -16.97 27.88 -5.14
N VAL A 94 -15.82 28.46 -4.79
CA VAL A 94 -15.60 29.92 -4.82
C VAL A 94 -15.75 30.44 -6.24
N ALA A 95 -15.09 29.82 -7.21
CA ALA A 95 -15.17 30.20 -8.63
C ALA A 95 -16.61 30.12 -9.16
N LYS A 96 -17.35 29.05 -8.78
CA LYS A 96 -18.76 28.91 -9.13
C LYS A 96 -19.61 30.04 -8.55
N SER A 97 -19.43 30.40 -7.27
CA SER A 97 -20.17 31.52 -6.66
C SER A 97 -19.87 32.86 -7.32
N ALA A 98 -18.61 33.09 -7.72
CA ALA A 98 -18.21 34.31 -8.42
C ALA A 98 -18.86 34.37 -9.82
N GLY A 99 -18.88 33.23 -10.53
CA GLY A 99 -19.59 33.09 -11.81
C GLY A 99 -21.09 33.32 -11.68
N ASP A 100 -21.74 32.75 -10.66
CA ASP A 100 -23.17 32.94 -10.38
C ASP A 100 -23.49 34.41 -10.05
N GLY A 101 -22.63 35.08 -9.27
CA GLY A 101 -22.76 36.52 -8.99
C GLY A 101 -22.61 37.40 -10.23
N LEU A 102 -21.67 37.08 -11.13
CA LEU A 102 -21.52 37.77 -12.41
C LEU A 102 -22.75 37.58 -13.30
N ARG A 103 -23.29 36.36 -13.40
CA ARG A 103 -24.53 36.05 -14.14
C ARG A 103 -25.72 36.83 -13.60
N ALA A 104 -25.85 36.92 -12.27
CA ALA A 104 -26.89 37.71 -11.63
C ALA A 104 -26.78 39.20 -11.99
N THR A 105 -25.56 39.75 -11.95
CA THR A 105 -25.28 41.15 -12.32
C THR A 105 -25.61 41.43 -13.79
N ILE A 106 -25.22 40.54 -14.71
CA ILE A 106 -25.55 40.66 -16.14
C ILE A 106 -27.07 40.59 -16.35
N THR A 107 -27.77 39.71 -15.64
CA THR A 107 -29.23 39.58 -15.73
C THR A 107 -29.92 40.83 -15.20
N ASP A 108 -29.40 41.43 -14.12
CA ASP A 108 -29.89 42.68 -13.57
C ASP A 108 -29.68 43.86 -14.54
N LEU A 109 -28.49 44.00 -15.12
CA LEU A 109 -28.20 44.99 -16.17
C LEU A 109 -29.13 44.84 -17.38
N LYS A 110 -29.37 43.60 -17.85
CA LYS A 110 -30.33 43.32 -18.94
C LYS A 110 -31.73 43.82 -18.58
N ARG A 111 -32.19 43.58 -17.35
CA ARG A 111 -33.50 44.02 -16.86
C ARG A 111 -33.58 45.55 -16.77
N GLN A 112 -32.56 46.21 -16.21
CA GLN A 112 -32.49 47.69 -16.13
C GLN A 112 -32.54 48.35 -17.51
N LEU A 113 -31.81 47.81 -18.50
CA LEU A 113 -31.84 48.32 -19.87
C LEU A 113 -33.19 48.08 -20.55
N ALA A 114 -33.87 46.96 -20.27
CA ALA A 114 -35.21 46.69 -20.80
C ALA A 114 -36.25 47.67 -20.22
N THR A 115 -36.16 48.00 -18.92
CA THR A 115 -37.05 49.00 -18.30
C THR A 115 -36.73 50.43 -18.74
N SER A 116 -35.46 50.77 -18.98
CA SER A 116 -35.03 52.09 -19.48
C SER A 116 -35.53 52.39 -20.89
N LYS A 117 -35.95 51.38 -21.67
CA LYS A 117 -36.52 51.56 -23.02
C LYS A 117 -37.97 52.04 -23.05
N THR A 118 -38.61 52.22 -21.89
CA THR A 118 -40.01 52.70 -21.82
C THR A 118 -40.17 54.22 -21.83
N GLY A 119 -39.08 54.99 -21.93
CA GLY A 119 -39.11 56.46 -22.08
C GLY A 119 -38.17 56.96 -23.18
N GLU A 120 -38.76 57.50 -24.25
CA GLU A 120 -38.15 58.28 -25.36
C GLU A 120 -37.16 57.59 -26.32
N LEU A 121 -37.65 57.36 -27.54
CA LEU A 121 -36.92 56.87 -28.71
C LEU A 121 -36.00 57.97 -29.31
N SER A 122 -34.75 58.03 -28.87
CA SER A 122 -33.66 58.77 -29.52
C SER A 122 -32.71 57.80 -30.25
N ALA A 123 -32.08 58.23 -31.36
CA ALA A 123 -31.05 57.48 -32.06
C ALA A 123 -29.86 57.07 -31.15
N ILE A 124 -29.65 57.82 -30.06
CA ILE A 124 -28.67 57.51 -29.01
C ILE A 124 -29.09 56.27 -28.22
N ALA A 125 -30.40 56.06 -27.99
CA ALA A 125 -30.94 54.88 -27.32
C ALA A 125 -30.88 53.62 -28.21
N ALA A 126 -31.01 53.77 -29.53
CA ALA A 126 -30.77 52.68 -30.47
C ALA A 126 -29.28 52.29 -30.51
N ALA A 127 -28.38 53.28 -30.54
CA ALA A 127 -26.93 53.05 -30.49
C ALA A 127 -26.47 52.48 -29.14
N SER A 128 -27.11 52.84 -28.01
CA SER A 128 -26.82 52.24 -26.69
C SER A 128 -27.36 50.81 -26.59
N ALA A 129 -28.54 50.53 -27.14
CA ALA A 129 -29.08 49.17 -27.23
C ALA A 129 -28.22 48.25 -28.12
N ALA A 130 -27.70 48.77 -29.24
CA ALA A 130 -26.76 48.04 -30.06
C ALA A 130 -25.48 47.69 -29.29
N ARG A 131 -24.87 48.67 -28.60
CA ARG A 131 -23.69 48.44 -27.72
C ARG A 131 -23.96 47.42 -26.60
N ALA A 132 -25.14 47.47 -26.00
CA ALA A 132 -25.54 46.51 -24.97
C ALA A 132 -25.68 45.09 -25.53
N ASN A 133 -26.25 44.93 -26.73
CA ASN A 133 -26.33 43.64 -27.41
C ASN A 133 -24.92 43.11 -27.76
N THR A 134 -23.99 43.97 -28.21
CA THR A 134 -22.60 43.56 -28.43
C THR A 134 -21.92 43.15 -27.14
N ALA A 135 -22.15 43.87 -26.03
CA ALA A 135 -21.61 43.51 -24.71
C ALA A 135 -22.17 42.17 -24.20
N ILE A 136 -23.46 41.89 -24.42
CA ILE A 136 -24.09 40.60 -24.10
C ILE A 136 -23.48 39.48 -24.95
N LEU A 137 -23.27 39.72 -26.24
CA LEU A 137 -22.67 38.75 -27.14
C LEU A 137 -21.22 38.47 -26.75
N LEU A 138 -20.46 39.50 -26.39
CA LEU A 138 -19.10 39.37 -25.86
C LEU A 138 -19.08 38.57 -24.55
N ALA A 139 -20.02 38.83 -23.64
CA ALA A 139 -20.16 38.09 -22.38
C ALA A 139 -20.48 36.60 -22.61
N ASN A 140 -21.37 36.30 -23.56
CA ASN A 140 -21.67 34.91 -23.93
C ASN A 140 -20.46 34.20 -24.58
N VAL A 141 -19.67 34.91 -25.40
CA VAL A 141 -18.45 34.36 -26.01
C VAL A 141 -17.40 34.10 -24.94
N LEU A 142 -17.19 35.05 -24.01
CA LEU A 142 -16.32 34.89 -22.85
C LEU A 142 -16.75 33.69 -22.00
N GLU A 143 -18.05 33.54 -21.73
CA GLU A 143 -18.58 32.41 -20.98
C GLU A 143 -18.31 31.06 -21.67
N SER A 144 -18.54 30.99 -22.98
CA SER A 144 -18.27 29.79 -23.77
C SER A 144 -16.77 29.46 -23.81
N ALA A 145 -15.93 30.49 -23.95
CA ALA A 145 -14.48 30.35 -23.94
C ALA A 145 -13.96 29.86 -22.58
N ASP A 146 -14.44 30.46 -21.47
CA ASP A 146 -14.09 30.05 -20.11
C ASP A 146 -14.55 28.61 -19.82
N LYS A 147 -15.77 28.25 -20.20
CA LYS A 147 -16.26 26.88 -20.07
C LYS A 147 -15.35 25.90 -20.80
N ARG A 148 -14.95 26.22 -22.03
CA ARG A 148 -14.08 25.36 -22.82
C ARG A 148 -12.67 25.28 -22.25
N ALA A 149 -12.15 26.38 -21.72
CA ALA A 149 -10.87 26.41 -21.02
C ALA A 149 -10.91 25.52 -19.76
N GLY A 150 -12.01 25.56 -19.00
CA GLY A 150 -12.23 24.70 -17.84
C GLY A 150 -12.25 23.20 -18.19
N GLU A 151 -12.97 22.82 -19.25
CA GLU A 151 -13.00 21.42 -19.72
C GLU A 151 -11.61 20.92 -20.16
N LEU A 152 -10.82 21.78 -20.81
CA LEU A 152 -9.46 21.45 -21.23
C LEU A 152 -8.50 21.35 -20.03
N ALA A 153 -8.62 22.24 -19.06
CA ALA A 153 -7.85 22.19 -17.82
C ALA A 153 -8.14 20.89 -17.06
N GLU A 154 -9.41 20.53 -16.90
CA GLU A 154 -9.80 19.30 -16.20
C GLU A 154 -9.27 18.03 -16.92
N TYR A 155 -9.29 18.04 -18.25
CA TYR A 155 -8.66 16.96 -19.03
C TYR A 155 -7.15 16.90 -18.81
N ALA A 156 -6.46 18.04 -18.86
CA ALA A 156 -5.02 18.12 -18.67
C ALA A 156 -4.60 17.65 -17.26
N ASP A 157 -5.33 18.05 -16.23
CA ASP A 157 -5.08 17.64 -14.85
C ASP A 157 -5.28 16.14 -14.66
N ARG A 158 -6.37 15.56 -15.20
CA ARG A 158 -6.59 14.10 -15.18
C ARG A 158 -5.49 13.35 -15.90
N ALA A 159 -5.06 13.84 -17.07
CA ALA A 159 -3.97 13.23 -17.84
C ALA A 159 -2.65 13.28 -17.06
N ARG A 160 -2.34 14.42 -16.44
CA ARG A 160 -1.13 14.61 -15.61
C ARG A 160 -1.11 13.68 -14.40
N ILE A 161 -2.23 13.57 -13.67
CA ILE A 161 -2.35 12.67 -12.50
C ILE A 161 -2.12 11.22 -12.92
N LYS A 162 -2.75 10.77 -14.01
CA LYS A 162 -2.55 9.41 -14.55
C LYS A 162 -1.09 9.19 -14.99
N GLY A 163 -0.47 10.18 -15.64
CA GLY A 163 0.94 10.12 -16.04
C GLY A 163 1.88 9.96 -14.85
N LEU A 164 1.69 10.77 -13.81
CA LEU A 164 2.46 10.68 -12.56
C LEU A 164 2.29 9.32 -11.88
N GLN A 165 1.08 8.75 -11.88
CA GLN A 165 0.85 7.40 -11.34
C GLN A 165 1.64 6.34 -12.10
N CYS A 166 1.65 6.39 -13.43
CA CYS A 166 2.43 5.48 -14.27
C CYS A 166 3.93 5.64 -14.01
N GLU A 167 4.42 6.89 -13.93
CA GLU A 167 5.83 7.18 -13.67
C GLU A 167 6.27 6.67 -12.28
N ASN A 168 5.46 6.92 -11.25
CA ASN A 168 5.73 6.45 -9.90
C ASN A 168 5.72 4.92 -9.82
N THR A 169 4.79 4.26 -10.51
CA THR A 169 4.74 2.80 -10.58
C THR A 169 5.97 2.24 -11.29
N TYR A 170 6.36 2.82 -12.43
CA TYR A 170 7.56 2.42 -13.16
C TYR A 170 8.82 2.61 -12.33
N LYS A 171 8.97 3.75 -11.65
CA LYS A 171 10.07 4.00 -10.70
C LYS A 171 10.07 2.99 -9.55
N GLY A 172 8.92 2.64 -8.99
CA GLY A 172 8.83 1.63 -7.94
C GLY A 172 9.22 0.22 -8.40
N VAL A 173 8.95 -0.14 -9.66
CA VAL A 173 9.28 -1.47 -10.23
C VAL A 173 10.73 -1.54 -10.73
N THR A 174 11.30 -0.43 -11.19
CA THR A 174 12.67 -0.40 -11.76
C THR A 174 13.75 0.02 -10.77
N ASN A 175 13.39 0.77 -9.74
CA ASN A 175 14.31 1.23 -8.71
C ASN A 175 14.33 0.25 -7.54
N THR A 176 14.78 -0.97 -7.83
CA THR A 176 15.26 -1.92 -6.82
C THR A 176 16.70 -1.56 -6.49
N GLN A 177 16.89 -0.79 -5.41
CA GLN A 177 18.12 -0.84 -4.61
C GLN A 177 17.90 -1.81 -3.45
#